data_AF-A0A3R6QTN4-F1
#
_entry.id   AF-A0A3R6QTN4-F1
#
_cell.length_a   1.000
_cell.length_b   1.000
_cell.length_c   1.000
_cell.angle_alpha   90.00
_cell.angle_beta   90.00
_cell.angle_gamma   90.00
#
_symmetry.space_group_name_H-M   'P 1'
#
loop_
_entity.id
_entity.type
_entity.pdbx_description
1 polymer ?
#
loop_
_entity_poly.entity_id
_entity_poly.type
_entity_poly.pdbx_seq_one_letter_code
_entity_poly.pdbx_strand_id
1 'polypeptide(L)'
;MASAAYRAGERLYSSYYGEVSDYTKKGGVIASEIMLPPHAPEIYLDRATLWNAVENCEKHPKAQLAYSFDIAMQNELTLEENMELARKLVQEQFVAKGMIADLAFHSPEKEDGGIPNPHFHVMTTMRPLNPDGTWGQKQRREYLLDEDGNRIRDKNGDYMFNAVHTTDWHEPETLEHWREQWAAAVNTKFEEKGLDVRIDHRSYVRQGLDLIPTVHEGANVRQMEAKGIRTEKGELNRWIKATNRLMQDVRKKIKALFVWMAEVKEELSKP
;
A
#
# COMPACT_ATOMS: atom_id res chain seq x y z
N MET A 1 -4.71 12.06 -14.04
CA MET A 1 -6.17 12.06 -14.27
C MET A 1 -6.74 10.65 -14.43
N ALA A 2 -6.32 9.89 -15.45
CA ALA A 2 -6.92 8.59 -15.78
C ALA A 2 -6.98 7.59 -14.62
N SER A 3 -5.90 7.46 -13.84
CA SER A 3 -5.89 6.56 -12.68
C SER A 3 -6.85 6.97 -11.57
N ALA A 4 -7.04 8.28 -11.36
CA ALA A 4 -8.00 8.79 -10.37
C ALA A 4 -9.43 8.52 -10.83
N ALA A 5 -9.74 8.79 -12.10
CA ALA A 5 -11.03 8.46 -12.72
C ALA A 5 -11.33 6.95 -12.61
N TYR A 6 -10.35 6.10 -12.95
CA TYR A 6 -10.48 4.65 -12.86
C TYR A 6 -10.76 4.18 -11.44
N ARG A 7 -10.06 4.72 -10.43
CA ARG A 7 -10.25 4.31 -9.04
C ARG A 7 -11.56 4.81 -8.48
N ALA A 8 -11.95 6.05 -8.78
CA ALA A 8 -13.20 6.62 -8.29
C ALA A 8 -14.43 6.14 -9.07
N GLY A 9 -14.27 5.49 -10.23
CA GLY A 9 -15.40 5.15 -11.10
C GLY A 9 -16.05 6.39 -11.72
N GLU A 10 -15.24 7.41 -12.01
CA GLU A 10 -15.71 8.74 -12.42
C GLU A 10 -15.33 9.05 -13.87
N ARG A 11 -15.96 10.11 -14.40
CA ARG A 11 -15.61 10.73 -15.69
C ARG A 11 -14.85 12.01 -15.44
N LEU A 12 -13.54 12.03 -15.73
CA LEU A 12 -12.68 13.20 -15.52
C LEU A 12 -12.05 13.67 -16.83
N TYR A 13 -11.90 14.99 -16.97
CA TYR A 13 -11.21 15.63 -18.11
C TYR A 13 -9.83 16.14 -17.69
N SER A 14 -8.79 15.76 -18.43
CA SER A 14 -7.45 16.32 -18.30
C SER A 14 -7.28 17.48 -19.26
N SER A 15 -7.07 18.68 -18.73
CA SER A 15 -6.73 19.86 -19.52
C SER A 15 -5.33 19.80 -20.11
N TYR A 16 -4.42 19.07 -19.46
CA TYR A 16 -3.05 18.87 -19.93
C TYR A 16 -2.98 18.00 -21.19
N TYR A 17 -3.69 16.86 -21.20
CA TYR A 17 -3.72 15.95 -22.34
C TYR A 17 -4.83 16.26 -23.35
N GLY A 18 -5.85 17.02 -22.95
CA GLY A 18 -7.05 17.27 -23.78
C GLY A 18 -7.95 16.04 -23.89
N GLU A 19 -7.87 15.11 -22.94
CA GLU A 19 -8.52 13.80 -22.99
C GLU A 19 -9.53 13.62 -21.86
N VAL A 20 -10.57 12.82 -22.13
CA VAL A 20 -11.55 12.38 -21.13
C VAL A 20 -11.28 10.93 -20.76
N SER A 21 -11.15 10.68 -19.46
CA SER A 21 -11.15 9.33 -18.88
C SER A 21 -12.52 9.05 -18.29
N ASP A 22 -13.29 8.15 -18.90
CA ASP A 22 -14.65 7.80 -18.45
C ASP A 22 -14.70 6.36 -17.94
N TYR A 23 -14.78 6.23 -16.60
CA TYR A 23 -14.89 4.95 -15.91
C TYR A 23 -16.19 4.83 -15.12
N THR A 24 -17.23 5.58 -15.50
CA THR A 24 -18.57 5.55 -14.86
C THR A 24 -19.25 4.18 -14.91
N LYS A 25 -18.80 3.30 -15.82
CA LYS A 25 -19.28 1.92 -15.94
C LYS A 25 -18.52 0.92 -15.06
N LYS A 26 -17.53 1.36 -14.29
CA LYS A 26 -16.72 0.47 -13.45
C LYS A 26 -17.55 0.02 -12.23
N GLY A 27 -17.73 -1.29 -12.10
CA GLY A 27 -18.34 -1.90 -10.92
C GLY A 27 -17.36 -2.03 -9.75
N GLY A 28 -17.92 -2.26 -8.56
CA GLY A 28 -17.16 -2.57 -7.35
C GLY A 28 -16.59 -1.35 -6.60
N VAL A 29 -16.84 -0.12 -7.06
CA VAL A 29 -16.50 1.09 -6.30
C VAL A 29 -17.62 1.37 -5.29
N ILE A 30 -17.25 1.41 -4.02
CA ILE A 30 -18.17 1.62 -2.89
C ILE A 30 -18.34 3.10 -2.59
N ALA A 31 -17.21 3.80 -2.47
CA ALA A 31 -17.13 5.20 -2.14
C ALA A 31 -15.77 5.76 -2.59
N SER A 32 -15.71 7.06 -2.83
CA SER A 32 -14.48 7.79 -3.10
C SER A 32 -14.52 9.13 -2.35
N GLU A 33 -13.38 9.60 -1.88
CA GLU A 33 -13.29 10.85 -1.11
C GLU A 33 -11.87 11.42 -1.19
N ILE A 34 -11.74 12.73 -0.99
CA ILE A 34 -10.43 13.40 -0.90
C ILE A 34 -10.27 13.98 0.50
N MET A 35 -9.13 13.70 1.12
CA MET A 35 -8.74 14.24 2.42
C MET A 35 -7.62 15.25 2.23
N LEU A 36 -7.81 16.43 2.83
CA LEU A 36 -6.92 17.58 2.69
C LEU A 36 -6.15 17.85 3.99
N PRO A 37 -4.86 18.24 3.92
CA PRO A 37 -4.16 18.80 5.07
C PRO A 37 -4.73 20.19 5.41
N PRO A 38 -4.57 20.69 6.64
CA PRO A 38 -5.25 21.91 7.11
C PRO A 38 -5.06 23.17 6.25
N HIS A 39 -3.92 23.32 5.58
CA HIS A 39 -3.59 24.48 4.73
C HIS A 39 -3.80 24.24 3.24
N ALA A 40 -4.38 23.10 2.84
CA ALA A 40 -4.72 22.87 1.45
C ALA A 40 -5.97 23.65 1.03
N PRO A 41 -5.99 24.27 -0.17
CA PRO A 41 -7.19 24.88 -0.71
C PRO A 41 -8.35 23.88 -0.84
N GLU A 42 -9.54 24.25 -0.35
CA GLU A 42 -10.75 23.40 -0.40
C GLU A 42 -11.18 23.04 -1.83
N ILE A 43 -10.77 23.83 -2.84
CA ILE A 43 -11.00 23.51 -4.25
C ILE A 43 -10.43 22.15 -4.65
N TYR A 44 -9.44 21.62 -3.90
CA TYR A 44 -8.87 20.31 -4.14
C TYR A 44 -9.71 19.15 -3.59
N LEU A 45 -10.84 19.41 -2.92
CA LEU A 45 -11.87 18.39 -2.68
C LEU A 45 -12.55 17.94 -4.00
N ASP A 46 -12.48 18.77 -5.04
CA ASP A 46 -12.87 18.36 -6.38
C ASP A 46 -11.72 17.59 -7.07
N ARG A 47 -11.99 16.33 -7.41
CA ARG A 47 -11.00 15.41 -7.96
C ARG A 47 -10.44 15.86 -9.31
N ALA A 48 -11.28 16.42 -10.18
CA ALA A 48 -10.85 16.93 -11.46
C ALA A 48 -9.90 18.13 -11.27
N THR A 49 -10.20 19.02 -10.32
CA THR A 49 -9.42 20.20 -9.99
C THR A 49 -8.06 19.82 -9.41
N LEU A 50 -8.05 18.91 -8.43
CA LEU A 50 -6.80 18.39 -7.83
C LEU A 50 -5.87 17.79 -8.88
N TRP A 51 -6.34 16.81 -9.65
CA TRP A 51 -5.46 16.08 -10.55
C TRP A 51 -5.06 16.88 -11.80
N ASN A 52 -5.86 17.86 -12.22
CA ASN A 52 -5.42 18.84 -13.22
C ASN A 52 -4.34 19.76 -12.66
N ALA A 53 -4.46 20.20 -11.40
CA ALA A 53 -3.44 21.04 -10.77
C ALA A 53 -2.10 20.29 -10.63
N VAL A 54 -2.15 19.00 -10.27
CA VAL A 54 -0.96 18.12 -10.21
C VAL A 54 -0.35 17.91 -11.59
N GLU A 55 -1.14 17.63 -12.63
CA GLU A 55 -0.62 17.48 -14.00
C GLU A 55 0.05 18.77 -14.49
N ASN A 56 -0.55 19.94 -14.23
CA ASN A 56 -0.01 21.23 -14.66
C ASN A 56 1.23 21.67 -13.87
N CYS A 57 1.41 21.21 -12.62
CA CYS A 57 2.60 21.57 -11.82
C CYS A 57 3.86 20.80 -12.25
N GLU A 58 3.68 19.65 -12.91
CA GLU A 58 4.76 18.79 -13.38
C GLU A 58 5.10 19.04 -14.85
N LYS A 59 6.21 19.74 -15.09
CA LYS A 59 6.59 20.19 -16.44
C LYS A 59 7.44 19.19 -17.23
N HIS A 60 7.95 18.15 -16.59
CA HIS A 60 8.83 17.19 -17.24
C HIS A 60 8.03 15.97 -17.73
N PRO A 61 8.21 15.48 -18.97
CA PRO A 61 7.43 14.36 -19.52
C PRO A 61 7.61 13.03 -18.78
N LYS A 62 8.68 12.90 -17.97
CA LYS A 62 8.91 11.75 -17.07
C LYS A 62 8.63 12.05 -15.60
N ALA A 63 7.94 13.14 -15.29
CA ALA A 63 7.61 13.49 -13.92
C ALA A 63 6.65 12.46 -13.31
N GLN A 64 6.91 12.08 -12.08
CA GLN A 64 6.00 11.25 -11.29
C GLN A 64 4.93 12.16 -10.68
N LEU A 65 3.65 11.82 -10.85
CA LEU A 65 2.54 12.69 -10.45
C LEU A 65 2.02 12.39 -9.04
N ALA A 66 2.02 11.12 -8.64
CA ALA A 66 1.41 10.65 -7.41
C ALA A 66 2.16 9.44 -6.84
N TYR A 67 2.12 9.27 -5.52
CA TYR A 67 2.24 7.94 -4.94
C TYR A 67 0.90 7.24 -5.03
N SER A 68 0.94 5.91 -5.19
CA SER A 68 -0.26 5.09 -5.31
C SER A 68 -0.12 3.87 -4.42
N PHE A 69 -1.07 3.71 -3.51
CA PHE A 69 -1.15 2.60 -2.58
C PHE A 69 -2.40 1.77 -2.88
N ASP A 70 -2.28 0.46 -2.65
CA ASP A 70 -3.36 -0.51 -2.72
C ASP A 70 -3.29 -1.36 -1.45
N ILE A 71 -4.33 -1.27 -0.62
CA ILE A 71 -4.32 -1.77 0.75
C ILE A 71 -5.55 -2.65 0.96
N ALA A 72 -5.32 -3.90 1.34
CA ALA A 72 -6.39 -4.86 1.61
C ALA A 72 -7.16 -4.50 2.88
N MET A 73 -8.49 -4.52 2.78
CA MET A 73 -9.41 -4.49 3.93
C MET A 73 -9.61 -5.91 4.46
N GLN A 74 -10.06 -6.03 5.72
CA GLN A 74 -10.16 -7.32 6.40
C GLN A 74 -11.59 -7.86 6.33
N ASN A 75 -11.73 -9.13 5.93
CA ASN A 75 -13.04 -9.78 5.78
C ASN A 75 -13.73 -10.05 7.13
N GLU A 76 -12.95 -10.05 8.21
CA GLU A 76 -13.40 -10.23 9.59
C GLU A 76 -14.01 -8.96 10.19
N LEU A 77 -13.84 -7.82 9.52
CA LEU A 77 -14.38 -6.51 9.93
C LEU A 77 -15.55 -6.13 9.02
N THR A 78 -16.47 -5.31 9.55
CA THR A 78 -17.52 -4.73 8.70
C THR A 78 -16.90 -3.74 7.70
N LEU A 79 -17.64 -3.43 6.64
CA LEU A 79 -17.20 -2.42 5.68
C LEU A 79 -16.98 -1.05 6.34
N GLU A 80 -17.87 -0.66 7.25
CA GLU A 80 -17.76 0.60 7.99
C GLU A 80 -16.50 0.64 8.86
N GLU A 81 -16.22 -0.43 9.62
CA GLU A 81 -15.00 -0.54 10.44
C GLU A 81 -13.73 -0.46 9.58
N ASN A 82 -13.73 -1.13 8.42
CA ASN A 82 -12.62 -1.06 7.49
C ASN A 82 -12.42 0.35 6.92
N MET A 83 -13.49 1.04 6.53
CA MET A 83 -13.43 2.41 6.03
C MET A 83 -12.96 3.39 7.10
N GLU A 84 -13.37 3.20 8.36
CA GLU A 84 -12.91 3.99 9.50
C GLU A 84 -11.40 3.80 9.74
N LEU A 85 -10.91 2.55 9.77
CA LEU A 85 -9.48 2.25 9.90
C LEU A 85 -8.67 2.86 8.76
N ALA A 86 -9.16 2.76 7.52
CA ALA A 86 -8.50 3.34 6.35
C ALA A 86 -8.41 4.87 6.45
N ARG A 87 -9.51 5.55 6.78
CA ARG A 87 -9.53 7.00 6.99
C ARG A 87 -8.57 7.42 8.10
N LYS A 88 -8.56 6.69 9.22
CA LYS A 88 -7.64 6.96 10.33
C LYS A 88 -6.18 6.85 9.87
N LEU A 89 -5.82 5.75 9.20
CA LEU A 89 -4.47 5.57 8.65
C LEU A 89 -4.11 6.74 7.71
N VAL A 90 -4.98 7.08 6.77
CA VAL A 90 -4.71 8.15 5.79
C VAL A 90 -4.58 9.50 6.47
N GLN A 91 -5.44 9.80 7.44
CA GLN A 91 -5.38 11.03 8.22
C GLN A 91 -4.04 11.16 8.96
N GLU A 92 -3.64 10.13 9.70
CA GLU A 92 -2.47 10.15 10.58
C GLU A 92 -1.15 10.04 9.80
N GLN A 93 -1.13 9.23 8.75
CA GLN A 93 0.11 8.82 8.08
C GLN A 93 0.40 9.57 6.78
N PHE A 94 -0.63 10.13 6.14
CA PHE A 94 -0.49 10.89 4.89
C PHE A 94 -0.87 12.36 5.07
N VAL A 95 -2.11 12.63 5.49
CA VAL A 95 -2.66 13.99 5.55
C VAL A 95 -1.96 14.83 6.61
N ALA A 96 -1.75 14.30 7.82
CA ALA A 96 -1.01 14.98 8.88
C ALA A 96 0.45 15.28 8.49
N LYS A 97 1.02 14.55 7.53
CA LYS A 97 2.36 14.80 6.98
C LYS A 97 2.36 15.81 5.81
N GLY A 98 1.20 16.35 5.45
CA GLY A 98 1.05 17.40 4.43
C GLY A 98 0.70 16.91 3.03
N MET A 99 0.36 15.63 2.85
CA MET A 99 -0.12 15.10 1.57
C MET A 99 -1.62 15.37 1.40
N ILE A 100 -2.06 15.69 0.18
CA ILE A 100 -3.47 15.50 -0.20
C ILE A 100 -3.63 14.03 -0.58
N ALA A 101 -4.68 13.38 -0.07
CA ALA A 101 -4.95 11.96 -0.31
C ALA A 101 -6.32 11.77 -0.97
N ASP A 102 -6.35 11.09 -2.12
CA ASP A 102 -7.55 10.69 -2.85
C ASP A 102 -7.79 9.19 -2.63
N LEU A 103 -8.85 8.86 -1.90
CA LEU A 103 -9.22 7.51 -1.52
C LEU A 103 -10.33 6.97 -2.43
N ALA A 104 -10.25 5.68 -2.73
CA ALA A 104 -11.36 4.94 -3.32
C ALA A 104 -11.47 3.56 -2.70
N PHE A 105 -12.65 3.23 -2.18
CA PHE A 105 -12.97 1.96 -1.53
C PHE A 105 -13.59 0.99 -2.53
N HIS A 106 -13.01 -0.18 -2.67
CA HIS A 106 -13.40 -1.18 -3.67
C HIS A 106 -13.81 -2.49 -2.98
N SER A 107 -14.92 -3.06 -3.43
CA SER A 107 -15.32 -4.44 -3.14
C SER A 107 -15.66 -5.11 -4.46
N PRO A 108 -14.66 -5.63 -5.19
CA PRO A 108 -14.90 -6.33 -6.43
C PRO A 108 -15.75 -7.57 -6.19
N GLU A 109 -16.54 -7.96 -7.19
CA GLU A 109 -17.23 -9.25 -7.18
C GLU A 109 -16.19 -10.37 -7.04
N LYS A 110 -16.49 -11.33 -6.16
CA LYS A 110 -15.70 -12.55 -6.05
C LYS A 110 -16.08 -13.52 -7.16
N GLU A 111 -15.11 -14.29 -7.64
CA GLU A 111 -15.39 -15.50 -8.40
C GLU A 111 -16.17 -16.50 -7.54
N ASP A 112 -16.89 -17.43 -8.16
CA ASP A 112 -17.61 -18.48 -7.43
C ASP A 112 -16.65 -19.29 -6.54
N GLY A 113 -16.97 -19.35 -5.23
CA GLY A 113 -16.10 -19.98 -4.23
C GLY A 113 -14.85 -19.17 -3.86
N GLY A 114 -14.67 -17.97 -4.43
CA GLY A 114 -13.60 -17.04 -4.09
C GLY A 114 -13.79 -16.37 -2.72
N ILE A 115 -12.68 -15.93 -2.14
CA ILE A 115 -12.70 -15.09 -0.93
C ILE A 115 -12.87 -13.64 -1.39
N PRO A 116 -13.83 -12.87 -0.82
CA PRO A 116 -13.91 -11.44 -1.10
C PRO A 116 -12.57 -10.75 -0.84
N ASN A 117 -12.19 -9.82 -1.69
CA ASN A 117 -10.97 -9.03 -1.54
C ASN A 117 -11.30 -7.54 -1.51
N PRO A 118 -12.02 -7.08 -0.48
CA PRO A 118 -12.23 -5.65 -0.30
C PRO A 118 -10.86 -4.98 -0.10
N HIS A 119 -10.64 -3.86 -0.79
CA HIS A 119 -9.40 -3.09 -0.69
C HIS A 119 -9.73 -1.60 -0.88
N PHE A 120 -8.80 -0.74 -0.52
CA PHE A 120 -8.89 0.67 -0.83
C PHE A 120 -7.61 1.14 -1.50
N HIS A 121 -7.79 2.01 -2.49
CA HIS A 121 -6.69 2.73 -3.11
C HIS A 121 -6.52 4.07 -2.43
N VAL A 122 -5.26 4.50 -2.30
CA VAL A 122 -4.92 5.86 -1.91
C VAL A 122 -3.96 6.42 -2.95
N MET A 123 -4.33 7.50 -3.62
CA MET A 123 -3.39 8.30 -4.40
C MET A 123 -3.01 9.54 -3.60
N THR A 124 -1.72 9.77 -3.39
CA THR A 124 -1.27 10.97 -2.70
C THR A 124 -0.46 11.88 -3.61
N THR A 125 -0.53 13.18 -3.35
CA THR A 125 0.33 14.17 -4.00
C THR A 125 1.79 13.94 -3.64
N MET A 126 2.70 14.08 -4.60
CA MET A 126 4.15 13.97 -4.35
C MET A 126 4.82 15.29 -3.98
N ARG A 127 4.12 16.42 -4.14
CA ARG A 127 4.60 17.74 -3.72
C ARG A 127 3.96 18.10 -2.39
N PRO A 128 4.73 18.65 -1.43
CA PRO A 128 4.12 19.35 -0.31
C PRO A 128 3.45 20.63 -0.80
N LEU A 129 2.49 21.12 -0.02
CA LEU A 129 1.98 22.48 -0.17
C LEU A 129 2.76 23.43 0.75
N ASN A 130 3.03 24.63 0.24
CA ASN A 130 3.53 25.74 1.04
C ASN A 130 2.43 26.24 2.00
N PRO A 131 2.76 27.00 3.05
CA PRO A 131 1.77 27.52 4.00
C PRO A 131 0.64 28.37 3.40
N ASP A 132 0.86 28.96 2.22
CA ASP A 132 -0.13 29.73 1.47
C ASP A 132 -1.03 28.87 0.56
N GLY A 133 -0.89 27.55 0.61
CA GLY A 133 -1.66 26.59 -0.19
C GLY A 133 -1.12 26.39 -1.61
N THR A 134 -0.01 27.03 -1.98
CA THR A 134 0.63 26.82 -3.30
C THR A 134 1.49 25.56 -3.34
N TRP A 135 1.74 25.01 -4.53
CA TRP A 135 2.58 23.82 -4.70
C TRP A 135 4.06 24.10 -4.38
N GLY A 136 4.60 23.33 -3.43
CA GLY A 136 6.01 23.33 -3.06
C GLY A 136 6.90 22.56 -4.04
N GLN A 137 8.21 22.65 -3.81
CA GLN A 137 9.19 21.88 -4.57
C GLN A 137 9.36 20.49 -3.94
N LYS A 138 9.51 19.45 -4.76
CA LYS A 138 9.84 18.07 -4.31
C LYS A 138 11.26 17.94 -3.77
N GLN A 139 12.16 18.78 -4.27
CA GLN A 139 13.58 18.75 -3.98
C GLN A 139 14.10 20.18 -3.92
N ARG A 140 15.14 20.39 -3.12
CA ARG A 140 15.94 21.61 -3.08
C ARG A 140 17.38 21.30 -3.43
N ARG A 141 18.12 22.31 -3.87
CA ARG A 141 19.57 22.18 -4.12
C ARG A 141 20.34 22.47 -2.85
N GLU A 142 21.20 21.55 -2.45
CA GLU A 142 22.18 21.75 -1.39
C GLU A 142 23.57 21.73 -2.02
N TYR A 143 24.22 22.90 -2.08
CA TYR A 143 25.55 23.03 -2.70
C TYR A 143 26.61 22.34 -1.86
N LEU A 144 27.53 21.64 -2.53
CA LEU A 144 28.69 21.04 -1.87
C LEU A 144 29.68 22.13 -1.48
N LEU A 145 30.18 22.07 -0.24
CA LEU A 145 31.12 23.03 0.32
C LEU A 145 32.47 22.34 0.58
N ASP A 146 33.56 23.08 0.37
CA ASP A 146 34.91 22.67 0.79
C ASP A 146 35.15 22.90 2.30
N GLU A 147 36.35 22.60 2.78
CA GLU A 147 36.73 22.73 4.20
C GLU A 147 36.59 24.18 4.72
N ASP A 148 36.69 25.17 3.84
CA ASP A 148 36.57 26.60 4.15
C ASP A 148 35.12 27.12 4.00
N GLY A 149 34.17 26.26 3.63
CA GLY A 149 32.78 26.61 3.43
C GLY A 149 32.46 27.25 2.07
N ASN A 150 33.40 27.24 1.12
CA ASN A 150 33.17 27.75 -0.23
C ASN A 150 32.50 26.69 -1.12
N ARG A 151 31.67 27.12 -2.08
CA ARG A 151 30.99 26.21 -2.99
C ARG A 151 31.97 25.56 -3.96
N ILE A 152 31.94 24.24 -4.01
CA ILE A 152 32.76 23.44 -4.91
C ILE A 152 32.22 23.56 -6.35
N ARG A 153 33.13 23.73 -7.31
CA ARG A 153 32.83 23.71 -8.74
C ARG A 153 33.26 22.40 -9.38
N ASP A 154 32.51 21.95 -10.38
CA ASP A 154 32.88 20.81 -11.21
C ASP A 154 33.97 21.18 -12.23
N LYS A 155 34.39 20.21 -13.04
CA LYS A 155 35.40 20.40 -14.11
C LYS A 155 34.99 21.41 -15.19
N ASN A 156 33.70 21.74 -15.30
CA ASN A 156 33.18 22.70 -16.26
C ASN A 156 33.02 24.11 -15.64
N GLY A 157 33.27 24.24 -14.33
CA GLY A 157 33.13 25.48 -13.59
C GLY A 157 31.73 25.69 -12.99
N ASP A 158 30.82 24.71 -13.07
CA ASP A 158 29.49 24.81 -12.48
C ASP A 158 29.50 24.40 -11.01
N TYR A 159 28.71 25.07 -10.17
CA TYR A 159 28.63 24.70 -8.75
C TYR A 159 27.97 23.34 -8.56
N MET A 160 28.66 22.45 -7.83
CA MET A 160 28.17 21.13 -7.49
C MET A 160 27.09 21.21 -6.40
N PHE A 161 26.02 20.44 -6.55
CA PHE A 161 24.94 20.36 -5.56
C PHE A 161 24.34 18.96 -5.52
N ASN A 162 23.81 18.60 -4.36
CA ASN A 162 22.92 17.47 -4.19
C ASN A 162 21.47 17.94 -4.33
N ALA A 163 20.65 17.17 -5.04
CA ALA A 163 19.20 17.36 -5.04
C ALA A 163 18.64 16.61 -3.83
N VAL A 164 18.26 17.34 -2.79
CA VAL A 164 17.77 16.79 -1.53
C VAL A 164 16.25 16.90 -1.50
N HIS A 165 15.55 15.81 -1.20
CA HIS A 165 14.11 15.82 -1.09
C HIS A 165 13.64 16.74 0.04
N THR A 166 12.53 17.45 -0.19
CA THR A 166 11.93 18.34 0.81
C THR A 166 11.05 17.60 1.81
N THR A 167 10.78 16.31 1.57
CA THR A 167 9.99 15.42 2.41
C THR A 167 10.64 14.04 2.48
N ASP A 168 10.31 13.28 3.51
CA ASP A 168 10.75 11.90 3.74
C ASP A 168 9.81 10.85 3.11
N TRP A 169 8.79 11.28 2.36
CA TRP A 169 7.73 10.40 1.83
C TRP A 169 8.22 9.32 0.87
N HIS A 170 9.43 9.53 0.32
CA HIS A 170 10.07 8.64 -0.64
C HIS A 170 10.97 7.60 0.03
N GLU A 171 11.29 7.76 1.31
CA GLU A 171 12.26 6.92 2.00
C GLU A 171 11.70 5.51 2.27
N PRO A 172 12.50 4.45 2.10
CA PRO A 172 12.08 3.08 2.40
C PRO A 172 11.57 2.90 3.84
N GLU A 173 12.19 3.58 4.81
CA GLU A 173 11.83 3.55 6.22
C GLU A 173 10.43 4.14 6.45
N THR A 174 10.07 5.17 5.69
CA THR A 174 8.74 5.77 5.74
C THR A 174 7.67 4.79 5.26
N LEU A 175 7.94 4.05 4.17
CA LEU A 175 7.03 3.00 3.69
C LEU A 175 6.91 1.85 4.70
N GLU A 176 8.03 1.42 5.29
CA GLU A 176 8.04 0.37 6.31
C GLU A 176 7.18 0.79 7.51
N HIS A 177 7.35 2.02 7.99
CA HIS A 177 6.55 2.58 9.06
C HIS A 177 5.05 2.59 8.72
N TRP A 178 4.66 3.04 7.53
CA TRP A 178 3.25 3.02 7.13
C TRP A 178 2.64 1.63 7.12
N ARG A 179 3.40 0.61 6.68
CA ARG A 179 2.94 -0.78 6.71
C ARG A 179 2.80 -1.29 8.14
N GLU A 180 3.73 -0.95 9.02
CA GLU A 180 3.66 -1.26 10.43
C GLU A 180 2.43 -0.63 11.10
N GLN A 181 2.18 0.67 10.86
CA GLN A 181 1.02 1.37 11.42
C GLN A 181 -0.31 0.76 10.94
N TRP A 182 -0.40 0.36 9.67
CA TRP A 182 -1.58 -0.36 9.17
C TRP A 182 -1.79 -1.69 9.90
N ALA A 183 -0.73 -2.50 10.02
CA ALA A 183 -0.80 -3.77 10.72
C ALA A 183 -1.21 -3.60 12.18
N ALA A 184 -0.64 -2.60 12.87
CA ALA A 184 -0.97 -2.28 14.25
C ALA A 184 -2.44 -1.86 14.42
N ALA A 185 -2.94 -0.98 13.55
CA ALA A 185 -4.32 -0.50 13.60
C ALA A 185 -5.33 -1.64 13.41
N VAL A 186 -5.09 -2.49 12.41
CA VAL A 186 -5.94 -3.68 12.15
C VAL A 186 -5.89 -4.66 13.32
N ASN A 187 -4.70 -4.99 13.82
CA ASN A 187 -4.54 -5.94 14.92
C ASN A 187 -5.19 -5.43 16.21
N THR A 188 -5.13 -4.13 16.48
CA THR A 188 -5.84 -3.50 17.60
C THR A 188 -7.34 -3.71 17.46
N LYS A 189 -7.89 -3.49 16.25
CA LYS A 189 -9.32 -3.72 15.99
C LYS A 189 -9.73 -5.19 16.14
N PHE A 190 -8.87 -6.12 15.71
CA PHE A 190 -9.09 -7.55 15.94
C PHE A 190 -9.14 -7.89 17.43
N GLU A 191 -8.23 -7.34 18.23
CA GLU A 191 -8.21 -7.53 19.68
C GLU A 191 -9.46 -6.95 20.37
N GLU A 192 -9.87 -5.73 20.01
CA GLU A 192 -11.11 -5.12 20.51
C GLU A 192 -12.35 -5.98 20.25
N LYS A 193 -12.36 -6.72 19.14
CA LYS A 193 -13.44 -7.64 18.76
C LYS A 193 -13.28 -9.06 19.32
N GLY A 194 -12.22 -9.33 20.09
CA GLY A 194 -11.92 -10.66 20.62
C GLY A 194 -11.60 -11.70 19.54
N LEU A 195 -11.05 -11.27 18.40
CA LEU A 195 -10.62 -12.15 17.32
C LEU A 195 -9.16 -12.57 17.52
N ASP A 196 -8.85 -13.84 17.31
CA ASP A 196 -7.48 -14.39 17.47
C ASP A 196 -6.58 -14.19 16.23
N VAL A 197 -7.12 -13.68 15.13
CA VAL A 197 -6.39 -13.47 13.87
C VAL A 197 -5.50 -12.23 13.93
N ARG A 198 -4.35 -12.25 13.26
CA ARG A 198 -3.41 -11.12 13.18
C ARG A 198 -2.79 -11.01 11.79
N ILE A 199 -2.46 -9.78 11.40
CA ILE A 199 -1.65 -9.49 10.22
C ILE A 199 -0.28 -8.95 10.62
N ASP A 200 0.71 -9.11 9.76
CA ASP A 200 2.07 -8.61 9.99
C ASP A 200 2.62 -8.04 8.68
N HIS A 201 3.26 -6.88 8.77
CA HIS A 201 3.82 -6.17 7.61
C HIS A 201 5.11 -6.83 7.08
N ARG A 202 5.77 -7.63 7.91
CA ARG A 202 7.05 -8.25 7.60
C ARG A 202 6.85 -9.51 6.77
N SER A 203 7.88 -9.89 6.02
CA SER A 203 7.90 -11.17 5.33
C SER A 203 7.88 -12.35 6.31
N TYR A 204 7.44 -13.53 5.86
CA TYR A 204 7.49 -14.76 6.66
C TYR A 204 8.89 -15.04 7.24
N VAL A 205 9.95 -14.79 6.45
CA VAL A 205 11.34 -14.93 6.92
C VAL A 205 11.64 -13.99 8.09
N ARG A 206 11.24 -12.71 8.01
CA ARG A 206 11.44 -11.73 9.10
C ARG A 206 10.58 -12.02 10.33
N GLN A 207 9.49 -12.77 10.19
CA GLN A 207 8.68 -13.28 11.30
C GLN A 207 9.25 -14.58 11.90
N GLY A 208 10.26 -15.20 11.28
CA GLY A 208 10.75 -16.53 11.68
C GLY A 208 9.78 -17.66 11.33
N LEU A 209 8.90 -17.45 10.34
CA LEU A 209 7.96 -18.45 9.86
C LEU A 209 8.54 -19.21 8.68
N ASP A 210 8.56 -20.54 8.78
CA ASP A 210 8.94 -21.43 7.67
C ASP A 210 7.74 -21.70 6.77
N LEU A 211 7.29 -20.62 6.14
CA LEU A 211 6.25 -20.63 5.12
C LEU A 211 6.83 -20.06 3.83
N ILE A 212 6.51 -20.74 2.73
CA ILE A 212 6.84 -20.27 1.40
C ILE A 212 5.72 -19.31 0.96
N PRO A 213 6.00 -18.04 0.60
CA PRO A 213 4.99 -17.11 0.14
C PRO A 213 4.53 -17.47 -1.27
N THR A 214 3.22 -17.39 -1.52
CA THR A 214 2.65 -17.53 -2.86
C THR A 214 2.97 -16.31 -3.74
N VAL A 215 2.94 -16.51 -5.06
CA VAL A 215 3.16 -15.44 -6.04
C VAL A 215 1.82 -14.87 -6.50
N HIS A 216 1.70 -13.53 -6.60
CA HIS A 216 0.48 -12.89 -7.11
C HIS A 216 0.22 -13.28 -8.57
N GLU A 217 -0.88 -13.97 -8.85
CA GLU A 217 -1.18 -14.57 -10.16
C GLU A 217 -1.49 -13.53 -11.24
N GLY A 218 -2.27 -12.49 -10.91
CA GLY A 218 -2.80 -11.50 -11.85
C GLY A 218 -4.08 -11.96 -12.55
N ALA A 219 -4.84 -11.00 -13.10
CA ALA A 219 -6.17 -11.26 -13.67
C ALA A 219 -6.16 -12.26 -14.83
N ASN A 220 -5.18 -12.17 -15.74
CA ASN A 220 -5.10 -13.08 -16.89
C ASN A 220 -4.89 -14.54 -16.46
N VAL A 221 -4.05 -14.78 -15.45
CA VAL A 221 -3.79 -16.12 -14.92
C VAL A 221 -5.05 -16.67 -14.26
N ARG A 222 -5.75 -15.87 -13.45
CA ARG A 222 -7.02 -16.26 -12.82
C ARG A 222 -8.08 -16.62 -13.85
N GLN A 223 -8.25 -15.81 -14.90
CA GLN A 223 -9.19 -16.10 -15.98
C GLN A 223 -8.87 -17.38 -16.74
N MET A 224 -7.59 -17.68 -16.97
CA MET A 224 -7.17 -18.95 -17.59
C MET A 224 -7.48 -20.15 -16.68
N GLU A 225 -7.13 -20.07 -15.40
CA GLU A 225 -7.39 -21.13 -14.42
C GLU A 225 -8.89 -21.37 -14.20
N ALA A 226 -9.72 -20.32 -14.20
CA ALA A 226 -11.18 -20.42 -14.13
C ALA A 226 -11.78 -21.14 -15.35
N LYS A 227 -11.12 -21.07 -16.51
CA LYS A 227 -11.48 -21.84 -17.72
C LYS A 227 -10.89 -23.26 -17.72
N GLY A 228 -10.28 -23.69 -16.62
CA GLY A 228 -9.64 -25.00 -16.49
C GLY A 228 -8.26 -25.10 -17.14
N ILE A 229 -7.68 -23.99 -17.60
CA ILE A 229 -6.35 -23.97 -18.20
C ILE A 229 -5.32 -23.83 -17.09
N ARG A 230 -4.56 -24.91 -16.84
CA ARG A 230 -3.48 -24.90 -15.85
C ARG A 230 -2.30 -24.07 -16.33
N THR A 231 -1.88 -23.15 -15.49
CA THR A 231 -0.75 -22.25 -15.71
C THR A 231 0.42 -22.64 -14.83
N GLU A 232 1.64 -22.34 -15.27
CA GLU A 232 2.86 -22.58 -14.46
C GLU A 232 2.77 -21.86 -13.10
N LYS A 233 2.22 -20.65 -13.10
CA LYS A 233 2.05 -19.83 -11.90
C LYS A 233 1.01 -20.40 -10.93
N GLY A 234 -0.10 -20.93 -11.46
CA GLY A 234 -1.11 -21.64 -10.68
C GLY A 234 -0.57 -22.95 -10.10
N GLU A 235 0.20 -23.72 -10.88
CA GLU A 235 0.89 -24.92 -10.38
C GLU A 235 1.88 -24.59 -9.27
N LEU A 236 2.69 -23.54 -9.43
CA LEU A 236 3.62 -23.07 -8.40
C LEU A 236 2.87 -22.75 -7.10
N ASN A 237 1.78 -21.99 -7.16
CA ASN A 237 1.00 -21.66 -5.96
C ASN A 237 0.30 -22.88 -5.34
N ARG A 238 -0.18 -23.84 -6.15
CA ARG A 238 -0.71 -25.12 -5.66
C ARG A 238 0.37 -25.92 -4.93
N TRP A 239 1.57 -26.01 -5.50
CA TRP A 239 2.73 -26.65 -4.89
C TRP A 239 3.12 -25.97 -3.58
N ILE A 240 3.25 -24.64 -3.55
CA ILE A 240 3.55 -23.85 -2.35
C ILE A 240 2.54 -24.16 -1.23
N LYS A 241 1.24 -24.13 -1.54
CA LYS A 241 0.18 -24.42 -0.56
C LYS A 241 0.23 -25.86 -0.06
N ALA A 242 0.57 -26.83 -0.91
CA ALA A 242 0.73 -28.23 -0.51
C ALA A 242 1.96 -28.41 0.39
N THR A 243 3.09 -27.82 0.01
CA THR A 243 4.35 -27.85 0.78
C THR A 243 4.18 -27.20 2.14
N ASN A 244 3.56 -26.02 2.22
CA ASN A 244 3.30 -25.35 3.50
C ASN A 244 2.43 -26.21 4.43
N ARG A 245 1.38 -26.85 3.91
CA ARG A 245 0.55 -27.79 4.69
C ARG A 245 1.37 -28.97 5.21
N LEU A 246 2.18 -29.59 4.35
CA LEU A 246 3.06 -30.68 4.75
C LEU A 246 4.05 -30.27 5.85
N MET A 247 4.71 -29.12 5.69
CA MET A 247 5.65 -28.61 6.70
C MET A 247 4.97 -28.36 8.05
N GLN A 248 3.77 -27.79 8.04
CA GLN A 248 2.98 -27.57 9.25
C GLN A 248 2.58 -28.89 9.93
N ASP A 249 2.12 -29.88 9.16
CA ASP A 249 1.73 -31.19 9.69
C ASP A 249 2.91 -31.95 10.28
N VAL A 250 4.08 -31.91 9.61
CA VAL A 250 5.32 -32.48 10.14
C VAL A 250 5.71 -31.82 11.46
N ARG A 251 5.62 -30.48 11.56
CA ARG A 251 5.89 -29.76 12.82
C ARG A 251 4.95 -30.16 13.95
N LYS A 252 3.65 -30.26 13.67
CA LYS A 252 2.65 -30.71 14.65
C LYS A 252 2.98 -32.11 15.15
N LYS A 253 3.34 -33.03 14.25
CA LYS A 253 3.75 -34.40 14.62
C LYS A 253 5.02 -34.42 15.46
N ILE A 254 6.04 -33.65 15.08
CA ILE A 254 7.28 -33.52 15.87
C ILE A 254 6.97 -33.00 17.28
N LYS A 255 6.15 -31.95 17.39
CA LYS A 255 5.74 -31.39 18.70
C LYS A 255 4.98 -32.42 19.55
N ALA A 256 4.03 -33.15 18.95
CA ALA A 256 3.29 -34.20 19.64
C ALA A 256 4.21 -35.34 20.12
N LEU A 257 5.20 -35.74 19.29
CA LEU A 257 6.20 -36.74 19.68
C LEU A 257 7.03 -36.28 20.88
N PHE A 258 7.46 -35.01 20.91
CA PHE A 258 8.21 -34.45 22.04
C PHE A 258 7.40 -34.45 23.34
N VAL A 259 6.11 -34.09 23.27
CA VAL A 259 5.20 -34.14 24.43
C VAL A 259 5.09 -35.58 24.92
N TRP A 260 4.80 -36.52 24.02
CA TRP A 260 4.70 -37.93 24.35
C TRP A 260 5.99 -38.50 24.96
N MET A 261 7.16 -38.14 24.42
CA MET A 261 8.45 -38.55 24.99
C MET A 261 8.67 -38.01 26.41
N ALA A 262 8.20 -36.79 26.70
CA ALA A 262 8.28 -36.22 28.03
C ALA A 262 7.38 -36.98 29.03
N GLU A 263 6.14 -37.30 28.63
CA GLU A 263 5.19 -38.09 29.43
C GLU A 263 5.74 -39.49 29.73
N VAL A 264 6.28 -40.19 28.72
CA VAL A 264 6.89 -41.51 28.91
C VAL A 264 8.09 -41.45 29.86
N LYS A 265 8.93 -40.41 29.75
CA LYS A 265 10.07 -40.23 30.65
C LYS A 265 9.63 -39.98 32.09
N GLU A 266 8.55 -39.22 32.29
CA GLU A 266 7.97 -38.98 33.61
C GLU A 266 7.39 -40.27 34.22
N GLU A 267 6.62 -41.06 33.46
CA GLU A 267 6.11 -42.36 33.91
C GLU A 267 7.23 -43.34 34.28
N LEU A 268 8.29 -43.42 33.47
CA LEU A 268 9.45 -44.28 33.74
C LEU A 268 10.28 -43.82 34.96
N SER A 269 10.09 -42.58 35.41
CA SER A 269 10.77 -42.04 36.59
C SER A 269 10.01 -42.25 37.90
N LYS A 270 8.79 -42.81 37.85
CA LYS A 270 8.02 -43.17 39.04
C LYS A 270 8.61 -44.46 39.65
N PRO A 271 8.79 -44.51 40.98
CA PRO A 271 9.43 -45.63 41.69
C PRO A 271 8.59 -46.91 41.71
#